data_AF-A0A962FN44-F1
#
_entry.id   AF-A0A962FN44-F1
#
_cell.length_a   1.000
_cell.length_b   1.000
_cell.length_c   1.000
_cell.angle_alpha   90.00
_cell.angle_beta   90.00
_cell.angle_gamma   90.00
#
_symmetry.space_group_name_H-M   'P 1'
#
loop_
_entity.id
_entity.type
_entity.pdbx_description
1 polymer ?
#
loop_
_entity_poly.entity_id
_entity_poly.type
_entity_poly.pdbx_seq_one_letter_code
_entity_poly.pdbx_strand_id
1 'polypeptide(L)' 'GQLSAQVELVEHLGTDTLLHLRADWAGEELVQVKLHGDQDFSTGGELRLSVEPSALHLFDSSSGKRLN' A
#
# COMPACT_ATOMS: atom_id res chain seq x y z
N GLY A 1 -9.48 -7.52 6.39
CA GLY A 1 -10.05 -7.67 5.03
C GLY A 1 -8.90 -7.83 4.05
N GLN A 2 -9.16 -8.40 2.87
CA GLN A 2 -8.14 -8.55 1.83
C GLN A 2 -8.32 -7.41 0.81
N LEU A 3 -7.25 -6.65 0.56
CA LEU A 3 -7.22 -5.54 -0.39
C LEU A 3 -6.38 -5.95 -1.60
N SER A 4 -6.94 -5.89 -2.80
CA SER A 4 -6.17 -6.17 -4.03
C SER A 4 -5.52 -4.90 -4.56
N ALA A 5 -4.33 -5.02 -5.12
CA ALA A 5 -3.62 -3.94 -5.78
C ALA A 5 -2.65 -4.47 -6.84
N GLN A 6 -2.27 -3.65 -7.80
CA GLN A 6 -1.30 -4.00 -8.85
C GLN A 6 -0.02 -3.19 -8.67
N VAL A 7 1.13 -3.83 -8.83
CA VAL A 7 2.44 -3.17 -8.77
C VAL A 7 2.60 -2.25 -9.98
N GLU A 8 2.80 -0.96 -9.73
CA GLU A 8 3.13 0.03 -10.76
C GLU A 8 4.64 0.25 -10.84
N LEU A 9 5.30 0.37 -9.68
CA LEU A 9 6.74 0.58 -9.58
C LEU A 9 7.33 -0.23 -8.42
N VAL A 10 8.54 -0.74 -8.64
CA VAL A 10 9.37 -1.40 -7.62
C VAL A 10 10.66 -0.60 -7.47
N GLU A 11 10.99 -0.19 -6.24
CA GLU A 11 12.26 0.43 -5.89
C GLU A 11 13.05 -0.48 -4.97
N HIS A 12 14.27 -0.84 -5.37
CA HIS A 12 15.21 -1.64 -4.57
C HIS A 12 16.16 -0.69 -3.83
N LEU A 13 15.97 -0.53 -2.52
CA LEU A 13 16.74 0.39 -1.68
C LEU A 13 17.84 -0.32 -0.86
N GLY A 14 18.19 -1.55 -1.24
CA GLY A 14 19.19 -2.38 -0.57
C GLY A 14 18.64 -3.12 0.64
N THR A 15 18.25 -2.41 1.70
CA THR A 15 17.71 -3.05 2.91
C THR A 15 16.19 -3.18 2.91
N ASP A 16 15.54 -2.51 1.96
CA ASP A 16 14.10 -2.49 1.82
C ASP A 16 13.74 -2.47 0.32
N THR A 17 12.55 -2.98 0.02
CA THR A 17 11.87 -2.79 -1.26
C THR A 17 10.66 -1.91 -1.04
N LEU A 18 10.54 -0.83 -1.80
CA LEU A 18 9.30 -0.03 -1.85
C LEU A 18 8.50 -0.42 -3.09
N LEU A 19 7.23 -0.72 -2.86
CA LEU A 19 6.27 -0.95 -3.92
C LEU A 19 5.32 0.24 -3.99
N HIS A 20 5.12 0.77 -5.19
CA HIS A 20 4.03 1.70 -5.47
C HIS A 20 2.94 0.93 -6.19
N LEU A 21 1.75 0.92 -5.62
CA LEU A 21 0.65 0.06 -6.03
C LEU A 21 -0.54 0.90 -6.49
N ARG A 22 -1.11 0.53 -7.62
CA ARG A 22 -2.41 1.04 -8.06
C ARG A 22 -3.52 0.16 -7.49
N ALA A 23 -4.55 0.79 -6.94
CA ALA A 23 -5.66 0.11 -6.32
C ALA A 23 -6.98 0.87 -6.52
N ASP A 24 -8.03 0.16 -6.96
CA ASP A 24 -9.35 0.78 -7.21
C ASP A 24 -9.93 1.46 -5.95
N TRP A 25 -9.62 0.92 -4.76
CA TRP A 25 -10.08 1.47 -3.48
C TRP A 25 -9.31 2.72 -3.03
N ALA A 26 -8.20 3.06 -3.69
CA ALA A 26 -7.40 4.26 -3.41
C ALA A 26 -7.66 5.39 -4.43
N GLY A 27 -8.52 5.17 -5.44
CA GLY A 27 -8.79 6.17 -6.49
C GLY A 27 -7.57 6.39 -7.39
N GLU A 28 -7.19 7.64 -7.59
CA GLU A 28 -6.04 8.02 -8.44
C GLU A 28 -4.69 7.97 -7.70
N GLU A 29 -4.71 7.81 -6.38
CA GLU A 29 -3.50 7.81 -5.55
C GLU A 29 -2.80 6.44 -5.57
N LEU A 30 -1.46 6.47 -5.54
CA LEU A 30 -0.66 5.27 -5.37
C LEU A 30 -0.52 4.91 -3.90
N VAL A 31 -0.71 3.63 -3.61
CA VAL A 31 -0.49 3.05 -2.29
C VAL A 31 0.95 2.60 -2.19
N GLN A 32 1.69 3.13 -1.22
CA GLN A 32 3.06 2.69 -0.96
C GLN A 32 3.09 1.57 0.08
N VAL A 33 3.81 0.50 -0.24
CA VAL A 33 4.09 -0.61 0.69
C VAL A 33 5.59 -0.76 0.82
N LYS A 34 6.08 -0.76 2.06
CA LYS A 34 7.48 -1.00 2.40
C LYS A 34 7.66 -2.43 2.88
N LEU A 35 8.60 -3.14 2.28
CA LEU A 35 8.98 -4.50 2.65
C LEU A 35 10.45 -4.52 3.04
N HIS A 36 10.78 -5.34 4.03
CA HIS A 36 12.17 -5.53 4.45
C HIS A 36 12.91 -6.47 3.50
N GLY A 37 14.19 -6.18 3.27
CA GLY A 37 15.08 -6.93 2.39
C GLY A 37 14.84 -6.64 0.92
N ASP A 38 15.60 -7.34 0.08
CA ASP A 38 15.45 -7.30 -1.37
C ASP A 38 14.39 -8.31 -1.81
N GLN A 39 13.19 -7.82 -2.10
CA GLN A 39 12.07 -8.64 -2.52
C GLN A 39 11.90 -8.60 -4.04
N ASP A 40 11.69 -9.77 -4.63
CA ASP A 40 11.54 -9.92 -6.08
C ASP A 40 10.05 -9.77 -6.48
N PHE A 41 9.65 -8.53 -6.76
CA PHE A 41 8.36 -8.19 -7.33
C PHE A 41 8.53 -7.64 -8.74
N SER A 42 7.49 -7.75 -9.55
CA SER A 42 7.50 -7.23 -10.93
C SER A 42 6.34 -6.26 -11.14
N THR A 43 6.62 -5.16 -11.86
CA THR A 43 5.58 -4.25 -12.37
C THR A 43 4.51 -5.05 -13.14
N GLY A 44 3.25 -4.70 -12.93
CA GLY A 44 2.08 -5.41 -13.45
C GLY A 44 1.62 -6.58 -12.59
N GLY A 45 2.42 -7.02 -11.61
CA GLY A 45 2.06 -8.10 -10.69
C GLY A 45 0.88 -7.74 -9.79
N GLU A 46 -0.01 -8.68 -9.53
CA GLU A 46 -1.13 -8.51 -8.59
C GLU A 46 -0.74 -8.95 -7.18
N LEU A 47 -1.09 -8.11 -6.21
CA LEU A 47 -0.86 -8.35 -4.79
C LEU A 47 -2.17 -8.37 -4.03
N ARG A 48 -2.18 -9.18 -2.98
CA ARG A 48 -3.24 -9.17 -1.98
C ARG A 48 -2.65 -8.74 -0.65
N LEU A 49 -3.10 -7.58 -0.18
CA LEU A 49 -2.67 -6.95 1.05
C LEU A 49 -3.63 -7.31 2.19
N SER A 50 -3.06 -7.46 3.38
CA SER A 50 -3.80 -7.53 4.64
C SER A 50 -3.32 -6.41 5.54
N VAL A 51 -4.26 -5.77 6.23
CA VAL A 51 -3.96 -4.68 7.16
C VAL A 51 -4.51 -5.05 8.52
N GLU A 52 -3.70 -4.87 9.55
CA GLU A 52 -4.14 -5.07 10.93
C GLU A 52 -5.11 -3.95 11.30
N PRO A 53 -6.36 -4.25 11.74
CA PRO A 53 -7.36 -3.21 12.02
C PRO A 53 -6.90 -2.20 13.07
N SER A 54 -6.09 -2.62 14.05
CA SER A 54 -5.53 -1.75 15.09
C SER A 54 -4.46 -0.78 14.58
N ALA A 55 -3.92 -0.99 13.38
CA ALA A 55 -2.94 -0.10 12.75
C ALA A 55 -3.60 0.91 11.78
N LEU A 56 -4.90 0.81 11.55
CA LEU A 56 -5.62 1.73 10.66
C LEU A 56 -5.88 3.05 11.38
N HIS A 57 -5.64 4.15 10.67
CA HIS A 57 -6.05 5.49 11.07
C HIS A 57 -7.25 5.93 10.24
N LEU A 58 -8.34 6.28 10.90
CA LEU A 58 -9.58 6.75 10.27
C LEU A 58 -9.72 8.25 10.48
N PHE A 59 -10.11 8.96 9.43
CA PHE A 59 -10.29 10.40 9.45
C PHE A 59 -11.67 10.77 8.91
N ASP A 60 -12.32 11.74 9.55
CA ASP A 60 -13.55 12.34 9.05
C ASP A 60 -13.24 13.14 7.78
N SER A 61 -13.95 12.85 6.69
CA SER A 61 -13.66 13.44 5.37
C SER A 61 -13.96 14.93 5.28
N SER A 62 -14.81 15.48 6.16
CA SER A 62 -15.21 16.89 6.11
C SER A 62 -14.32 17.77 6.99
N SER A 63 -13.99 17.30 8.19
CA SER A 63 -13.23 18.06 9.20
C SER A 63 -11.76 17.66 9.30
N GLY A 64 -11.36 16.53 8.72
CA GLY A 64 -10.02 15.96 8.84
C GLY A 64 -9.70 15.42 10.24
N LYS A 65 -10.67 15.39 11.16
CA LYS A 65 -10.45 14.90 12.52
C LYS A 65 -10.24 13.39 12.51
N ARG A 66 -9.23 12.95 13.27
CA ARG A 66 -8.97 11.53 13.52
C ARG A 66 -10.09 10.92 14.37
N LEU A 67 -10.59 9.76 13.97
CA LEU A 67 -11.74 9.06 14.56
C LEU A 67 -11.36 7.90 15.50
N ASN A 68 -10.10 7.45 15.49
CA ASN A 68 -9.60 6.33 16.30
C ASN A 68 -8.13 6.48 16.71
#